data_AF-A0A931QF23-F1
#
_entry.id   AF-A0A931QF23-F1
#
_cell.length_a   1.000
_cell.length_b   1.000
_cell.length_c   1.000
_cell.angle_alpha   90.00
_cell.angle_beta   90.00
_cell.angle_gamma   90.00
#
_symmetry.space_group_name_H-M   'P 1'
#
loop_
_entity.id
_entity.type
_entity.pdbx_description
1 polymer ?
#
loop_
_entity_poly.entity_id
_entity_poly.type
_entity_poly.pdbx_seq_one_letter_code
_entity_poly.pdbx_strand_id
1 'polypeptide(L)' 'RMALANQRLAKDIETIALITAEQHTFLSSSTVREIATLDGDVSSMVPPFVEKALHAKVTDLADHQFPPNALRD' A
#
# COMPACT_ATOMS: atom_id res chain seq x y z
N ARG A 1 3.84 17.69 2.37
CA ARG A 1 3.84 18.71 1.28
C ARG A 1 2.60 18.64 0.38
N MET A 2 1.94 17.47 0.25
CA MET A 2 0.75 17.29 -0.60
C MET A 2 -0.42 18.24 -0.25
N ALA A 3 -0.71 18.47 1.04
CA ALA A 3 -1.79 19.38 1.43
C ALA A 3 -1.65 20.80 0.84
N LEU A 4 -0.43 21.36 0.82
CA LEU A 4 -0.17 22.69 0.23
C LEU A 4 -0.32 22.69 -1.29
N ALA A 5 0.04 21.58 -1.95
CA ALA A 5 -0.16 21.44 -3.39
C ALA A 5 -1.66 21.37 -3.71
N ASN A 6 -2.41 20.56 -2.95
CA ASN A 6 -3.85 20.40 -3.12
C ASN A 6 -4.59 21.73 -2.89
N GLN A 7 -4.21 22.49 -1.87
CA GLN A 7 -4.79 23.82 -1.61
C GLN A 7 -4.59 24.80 -2.79
N ARG A 8 -3.46 24.70 -3.51
CA ARG A 8 -3.23 25.53 -4.70
C ARG A 8 -4.10 25.12 -5.89
N LEU A 9 -4.38 23.82 -6.02
CA LEU A 9 -5.15 23.25 -7.13
C LEU A 9 -6.66 23.39 -6.92
N ALA A 10 -7.15 23.19 -5.69
CA ALA A 10 -8.55 23.30 -5.31
C ALA A 10 -8.65 23.99 -3.95
N LYS A 11 -9.02 25.28 -3.95
CA LYS A 11 -9.02 26.15 -2.76
C LYS A 11 -10.22 25.93 -1.84
N ASP A 12 -11.27 25.34 -2.37
CA ASP A 12 -12.54 25.01 -1.70
C ASP A 12 -12.49 23.65 -0.97
N ILE A 13 -11.42 22.88 -1.17
CA ILE A 13 -11.23 21.57 -0.54
C ILE A 13 -10.22 21.68 0.60
N GLU A 14 -10.66 21.29 1.81
CA GLU A 14 -9.80 21.19 2.98
C GLU A 14 -9.18 19.79 3.09
N THR A 15 -7.89 19.73 3.45
CA THR A 15 -7.20 18.47 3.74
C THR A 15 -7.03 18.31 5.25
N ILE A 16 -7.61 17.25 5.81
CA ILE A 16 -7.49 16.91 7.23
C ILE A 16 -6.51 15.74 7.37
N ALA A 17 -5.52 15.88 8.25
CA ALA A 17 -4.61 14.80 8.60
C ALA A 17 -5.07 14.12 9.90
N LEU A 18 -5.16 12.79 9.86
CA LEU A 18 -5.48 11.96 11.02
C LEU A 18 -4.22 11.25 11.50
N ILE A 19 -4.12 11.05 12.81
CA ILE A 19 -3.02 10.30 13.41
C ILE A 19 -3.42 8.83 13.50
N THR A 20 -2.53 7.96 13.02
CA THR A 20 -2.70 6.51 13.10
C THR A 20 -2.56 6.02 14.54
N ALA A 21 -3.32 4.98 14.92
CA ALA A 21 -3.13 4.31 16.19
C ALA A 21 -1.72 3.69 16.30
N GLU A 22 -1.13 3.68 17.49
CA GLU A 22 0.26 3.25 17.72
C GLU A 22 0.57 1.87 17.11
N GLN A 23 -0.35 0.92 17.30
CA GLN A 23 -0.26 -0.46 16.80
C GLN A 23 -0.16 -0.58 15.26
N HIS A 24 -0.44 0.49 14.51
CA HIS A 24 -0.36 0.52 13.04
C HIS A 24 0.68 1.53 12.52
N THR A 25 1.45 2.19 13.40
CA THR A 25 2.43 3.22 13.01
C THR A 25 3.54 2.69 12.11
N PHE A 26 3.90 1.41 12.25
CA PHE A 26 4.96 0.77 11.46
C PHE A 26 4.46 0.08 10.19
N LEU A 27 3.14 0.06 9.96
CA LEU A 27 2.55 -0.63 8.82
C LEU A 27 2.61 0.27 7.57
N SER A 28 3.25 -0.21 6.51
CA SER A 28 3.25 0.44 5.20
C SER A 28 2.89 -0.55 4.10
N SER A 29 2.09 -0.12 3.11
CA SER A 29 1.69 -1.00 2.00
C SER A 29 2.88 -1.46 1.16
N SER A 30 3.94 -0.65 1.07
CA SER A 30 5.17 -1.04 0.37
C SER A 30 5.84 -2.21 1.08
N THR A 31 5.98 -2.14 2.41
CA THR A 31 6.57 -3.23 3.22
C THR A 31 5.73 -4.51 3.13
N VAL A 32 4.41 -4.41 3.22
CA VAL A 32 3.51 -5.57 3.10
C VAL A 32 3.68 -6.25 1.73
N ARG A 33 3.72 -5.47 0.64
CA ARG A 33 3.90 -6.01 -0.71
C ARG A 33 5.27 -6.66 -0.90
N GLU A 34 6.31 -6.07 -0.35
CA GLU A 34 7.67 -6.62 -0.40
C GLU A 34 7.74 -7.98 0.31
N ILE A 35 7.21 -8.08 1.53
CA ILE A 35 7.14 -9.33 2.29
C ILE A 35 6.35 -10.40 1.50
N ALA A 36 5.18 -10.06 0.99
CA ALA A 36 4.34 -10.99 0.23
C ALA A 36 5.03 -11.49 -1.07
N THR A 37 5.80 -10.63 -1.74
CA THR A 37 6.55 -11.02 -2.96
C THR A 37 7.72 -11.96 -2.65
N LEU A 38 8.21 -11.95 -1.41
CA LEU A 38 9.26 -12.84 -0.90
C LEU A 38 8.69 -14.11 -0.24
N ASP A 39 7.42 -14.44 -0.51
CA ASP A 39 6.70 -15.59 0.07
C ASP A 39 6.57 -15.53 1.61
N GLY A 40 6.61 -14.32 2.17
CA GLY A 40 6.43 -14.08 3.60
C GLY A 40 4.94 -13.99 4.00
N ASP A 41 4.64 -14.42 5.23
CA ASP A 41 3.30 -14.32 5.81
C ASP A 41 2.95 -12.86 6.18
N VAL A 42 1.81 -12.38 5.67
CA VAL A 42 1.25 -11.04 5.91
C VAL A 42 -0.12 -11.06 6.59
N SER A 43 -0.60 -12.21 7.03
CA SER A 43 -1.95 -12.41 7.63
C SER A 43 -2.22 -11.53 8.85
N SER A 44 -1.18 -11.18 9.61
CA SER A 44 -1.26 -10.25 10.76
C SER A 44 -1.25 -8.77 10.37
N MET A 45 -0.90 -8.45 9.13
CA MET A 45 -0.70 -7.09 8.63
C MET A 45 -1.89 -6.58 7.83
N VAL A 46 -2.71 -7.49 7.29
CA VAL A 46 -3.84 -7.15 6.43
C VAL A 46 -5.07 -8.01 6.74
N PRO A 47 -6.28 -7.53 6.41
CA PRO A 47 -7.47 -8.35 6.47
C PRO A 47 -7.41 -9.58 5.54
N PRO A 48 -8.12 -10.69 5.85
CA PRO A 48 -8.04 -11.93 5.07
C PRO A 48 -8.39 -11.81 3.58
N PHE A 49 -9.26 -10.87 3.21
CA PHE A 49 -9.61 -10.66 1.81
C PHE A 49 -8.47 -9.98 1.02
N VAL A 50 -7.65 -9.17 1.69
CA VAL A 50 -6.48 -8.52 1.10
C VAL A 50 -5.33 -9.52 0.94
N GLU A 51 -5.11 -10.38 1.93
CA GLU A 51 -4.14 -11.47 1.86
C GLU A 51 -4.38 -12.35 0.62
N LYS A 52 -5.62 -12.79 0.40
CA LYS A 52 -6.01 -13.57 -0.78
C LYS A 52 -5.74 -12.83 -2.09
N ALA A 53 -6.07 -11.54 -2.13
CA ALA A 53 -5.85 -10.71 -3.32
C ALA A 53 -4.35 -10.49 -3.59
N LEU A 54 -3.54 -10.29 -2.54
CA LEU A 54 -2.09 -10.15 -2.63
C LEU A 54 -1.45 -11.43 -3.16
N HIS A 55 -1.82 -12.60 -2.61
CA HIS A 55 -1.30 -13.88 -3.09
C HIS A 55 -1.62 -14.11 -4.57
N ALA A 56 -2.88 -13.90 -4.98
CA ALA A 56 -3.27 -14.02 -6.39
C ALA A 56 -2.46 -13.06 -7.29
N LYS A 57 -2.19 -11.85 -6.81
CA LYS A 57 -1.43 -10.86 -7.57
C LYS A 57 0.05 -11.23 -7.70
N VAL A 58 0.67 -11.73 -6.63
CA VAL A 58 2.08 -12.17 -6.63
C VAL A 58 2.27 -13.37 -7.56
N THR A 59 1.33 -14.33 -7.58
CA THR A 59 1.36 -15.44 -8.54
C THR A 59 1.24 -14.96 -9.99
N ASP A 60 0.30 -14.06 -10.29
CA ASP A 60 0.12 -13.45 -11.63
C ASP A 60 1.40 -12.72 -12.12
N LEU A 61 2.11 -12.05 -11.21
CA LEU A 61 3.39 -11.38 -11.47
C LEU A 61 4.55 -12.34 -11.74
N ALA A 62 4.54 -13.54 -11.17
CA ALA A 62 5.54 -14.57 -11.49
C ALA A 62 5.34 -15.11 -12.92
N ASP A 63 4.10 -15.18 -13.38
CA ASP A 63 3.73 -15.67 -14.71
C ASP A 63 3.96 -14.62 -15.81
N HIS A 64 3.84 -13.33 -15.49
CA HIS A 64 4.05 -12.23 -16.42
C HIS A 64 5.21 -11.34 -15.95
N GLN A 65 6.32 -11.35 -16.70
CA GLN A 65 7.55 -10.58 -16.46
C GLN A 65 7.31 -9.05 -16.54
N PHE A 66 6.54 -8.49 -15.60
CA PHE A 66 6.29 -7.06 -15.47
C PHE A 66 7.40 -6.41 -14.63
N PRO A 67 7.87 -5.21 -15.01
CA PRO A 67 8.98 -4.58 -14.31
C PRO A 67 8.59 -4.26 -12.85
N PRO A 68 9.53 -4.41 -11.90
CA PRO A 68 9.30 -4.31 -10.46
C PRO A 68 8.80 -2.93 -9.96
N ASN A 69 8.71 -1.94 -10.84
CA ASN A 69 8.29 -0.57 -10.54
C ASN A 69 6.79 -0.28 -10.79
N ALA A 70 5.98 -1.24 -11.21
CA ALA A 70 4.53 -1.03 -11.39
C ALA A 70 3.76 -0.80 -10.06
N LEU A 71 4.41 -0.95 -8.91
CA LEU A 71 3.83 -0.85 -7.57
C LEU A 71 4.15 0.46 -6.85
N ARG A 72 4.76 1.43 -7.54
CA ARG A 72 5.24 2.70 -6.95
C ARG A 72 4.31 3.90 -7.11
N ASP A 73 3.19 3.74 -7.82
CA ASP A 73 2.16 4.77 -7.98
C ASP A 73 0.83 4.33 -7.33
#